data_AF-A0A0A2BQ94-F1
#
_entry.id   AF-A0A0A2BQ94-F1
#
_cell.length_a   1.000
_cell.length_b   1.000
_cell.length_c   1.000
_cell.angle_alpha   90.00
_cell.angle_beta   90.00
_cell.angle_gamma   90.00
#
_symmetry.space_group_name_H-M   'P 1'
#
loop_
_entity.id
_entity.type
_entity.pdbx_description
1 polymer ?
#
loop_
_entity_poly.entity_id
_entity_poly.type
_entity_poly.pdbx_seq_one_letter_code
_entity_poly.pdbx_strand_id
1 'polypeptide(L)' 'MLYESGTRECHILIESKNRIERIIFDLNGIENIDHVSAQLLAIYNQLEGIHQLYRSENIANQNPPKKMRL' A
#
# COMPACT_ATOMS: atom_id res chain seq x y z
N MET A 1 -5.01 -10.30 -15.69
CA MET A 1 -4.94 -9.82 -14.29
C MET A 1 -3.54 -10.13 -13.78
N LEU A 2 -2.68 -9.13 -13.69
CA LEU A 2 -1.34 -9.28 -13.13
C LEU A 2 -1.51 -9.72 -11.66
N TYR A 3 -1.04 -10.91 -11.33
CA TYR A 3 -1.04 -11.42 -9.96
C TYR A 3 0.05 -10.65 -9.19
N GLU A 4 -0.29 -9.46 -8.71
CA GLU A 4 0.58 -8.50 -7.99
C GLU A 4 0.98 -8.97 -6.58
N SER A 5 0.50 -10.13 -6.20
CA SER A 5 0.75 -10.85 -4.95
C SER A 5 2.16 -11.45 -4.89
N GLY A 6 3.21 -10.66 -5.17
CA GLY A 6 4.56 -11.20 -5.34
C GLY A 6 5.32 -11.47 -4.05
N THR A 7 5.05 -10.72 -2.98
CA THR A 7 5.77 -10.83 -1.70
C THR A 7 4.83 -10.78 -0.51
N ARG A 8 5.25 -11.42 0.60
CA ARG A 8 4.51 -11.40 1.87
C ARG A 8 4.28 -9.97 2.36
N GLU A 9 5.26 -9.10 2.14
CA GLU A 9 5.23 -7.68 2.48
C GLU A 9 4.11 -6.95 1.72
N CYS A 10 3.99 -7.16 0.40
CA CYS A 10 2.87 -6.62 -0.39
C CYS A 10 1.51 -7.08 0.15
N HIS A 11 1.38 -8.37 0.51
CA HIS A 11 0.11 -8.89 1.08
C HIS A 11 -0.25 -8.21 2.40
N ILE A 12 0.72 -8.05 3.30
CA ILE A 12 0.51 -7.38 4.58
C ILE A 12 0.10 -5.92 4.34
N LEU A 13 0.77 -5.19 3.44
CA LEU A 13 0.45 -3.80 3.14
C LEU A 13 -0.95 -3.62 2.53
N ILE A 14 -1.35 -4.50 1.60
CA ILE A 14 -2.70 -4.50 1.02
C ILE A 14 -3.74 -4.72 2.11
N GLU A 15 -3.55 -5.74 2.96
CA GLU A 15 -4.49 -6.08 4.02
C GLU A 15 -4.59 -4.97 5.08
N SER A 16 -3.47 -4.36 5.46
CA SER A 16 -3.44 -3.21 6.38
C SER A 16 -4.19 -2.00 5.82
N LYS A 17 -4.00 -1.67 4.54
CA LYS A 17 -4.73 -0.57 3.88
C LYS A 17 -6.24 -0.82 3.85
N ASN A 18 -6.67 -2.02 3.48
CA ASN A 18 -8.10 -2.39 3.47
C ASN A 18 -8.73 -2.26 4.87
N ARG A 19 -7.99 -2.60 5.92
CA ARG A 19 -8.45 -2.44 7.32
C ARG A 19 -8.59 -0.97 7.70
N ILE A 20 -7.65 -0.11 7.29
CA ILE A 20 -7.74 1.32 7.57
C ILE A 20 -8.94 1.96 6.84
N GLU A 21 -9.16 1.61 5.57
CA GLU A 21 -10.35 2.08 4.83
C GLU A 21 -11.64 1.69 5.53
N ARG A 22 -11.72 0.45 6.03
CA ARG A 22 -12.87 -0.02 6.80
C ARG A 22 -13.06 0.75 8.10
N ILE A 23 -11.99 1.03 8.84
CA ILE A 23 -12.06 1.83 10.08
C ILE A 23 -12.54 3.24 9.75
N ILE A 24 -12.01 3.89 8.71
CA ILE A 24 -12.45 5.23 8.29
C ILE A 24 -13.95 5.22 7.94
N PHE A 25 -14.40 4.19 7.23
CA PHE A 25 -15.81 4.01 6.91
C PHE A 25 -16.68 3.83 8.17
N ASP A 26 -16.24 2.98 9.11
CA ASP A 26 -16.97 2.70 10.35
C ASP A 26 -17.04 3.93 11.29
N LEU A 27 -16.05 4.82 11.24
CA LEU A 27 -16.03 6.07 12.01
C LEU A 27 -16.92 7.16 11.38
N ASN A 28 -17.36 7.00 10.14
CA ASN A 28 -18.18 7.99 9.47
C ASN A 28 -19.54 8.15 10.19
N GLY A 29 -19.84 9.37 10.63
CA GLY A 29 -21.06 9.69 11.38
C GLY A 29 -20.87 9.80 12.90
N ILE A 30 -19.67 9.60 13.43
CA ILE A 30 -19.34 9.91 14.83
C ILE A 30 -18.93 11.39 14.94
N GLU A 31 -19.60 12.15 15.81
CA GLU A 31 -19.24 13.55 16.08
C GLU A 31 -17.82 13.67 16.65
N ASN A 32 -17.10 14.72 16.24
CA ASN A 32 -15.75 15.07 16.71
C ASN A 32 -14.64 14.06 16.35
N ILE A 33 -14.85 13.15 15.40
CA ILE A 33 -13.87 12.14 14.99
C ILE A 33 -13.00 12.56 13.78
N ASP A 34 -13.29 13.71 13.16
CA ASP A 34 -12.67 14.15 11.88
C ASP A 34 -11.14 14.11 11.91
N HIS A 35 -10.55 14.52 13.03
CA HIS A 35 -9.09 14.52 13.21
C HIS A 35 -8.50 13.10 13.22
N VAL A 36 -9.21 12.12 13.76
CA VAL A 36 -8.80 10.70 13.75
C VAL A 36 -8.90 10.15 12.33
N SER A 37 -10.01 10.43 11.63
CA SER A 37 -10.19 10.04 10.22
C SER A 37 -9.08 10.61 9.33
N ALA A 38 -8.68 11.86 9.54
CA ALA A 38 -7.57 12.49 8.83
C ALA A 38 -6.22 11.81 9.14
N GLN A 39 -5.96 11.44 10.40
CA GLN A 39 -4.75 10.71 10.77
C GLN A 39 -4.70 9.31 10.16
N LEU A 40 -5.82 8.58 10.16
CA LEU A 40 -5.93 7.27 9.54
C LEU A 40 -5.69 7.35 8.02
N LEU A 41 -6.24 8.37 7.36
CA LEU A 41 -5.99 8.61 5.93
C LEU A 41 -4.51 8.93 5.66
N ALA A 42 -3.86 9.70 6.52
CA ALA A 42 -2.42 9.96 6.41
C ALA A 42 -1.60 8.67 6.51
N ILE A 43 -1.93 7.79 7.46
CA ILE A 43 -1.28 6.48 7.63
C ILE A 43 -1.53 5.60 6.39
N TYR A 44 -2.77 5.57 5.87
CA TYR A 44 -3.09 4.84 4.64
C TYR A 44 -2.18 5.28 3.48
N ASN A 45 -2.04 6.59 3.27
CA ASN A 45 -1.22 7.13 2.19
C ASN A 45 0.27 6.81 2.36
N GLN A 46 0.76 6.78 3.61
CA GLN A 46 2.13 6.34 3.90
C GLN A 46 2.33 4.86 3.56
N LEU A 47 1.37 3.99 3.91
CA LEU A 47 1.42 2.57 3.56
C LEU A 47 1.34 2.35 2.05
N GLU A 48 0.55 3.15 1.32
CA GLU A 48 0.51 3.10 -0.14
C GLU A 48 1.84 3.48 -0.77
N GLY A 49 2.49 4.54 -0.27
CA GLY A 49 3.83 4.92 -0.72
C GLY A 49 4.84 3.79 -0.51
N ILE A 50 4.82 3.14 0.67
CA ILE A 50 5.69 1.99 0.97
C ILE A 50 5.36 0.81 0.04
N HIS A 51 4.09 0.52 -0.18
CA HIS A 51 3.64 -0.56 -1.07
C HIS A 51 4.11 -0.34 -2.51
N GLN A 52 4.07 0.90 -2.99
CA GLN A 52 4.57 1.25 -4.31
C GLN A 52 6.08 1.00 -4.44
N LEU A 53 6.88 1.29 -3.39
CA LEU A 53 8.32 0.99 -3.37
C LEU A 53 8.58 -0.52 -3.52
N TYR A 54 7.94 -1.35 -2.70
CA TYR A 54 8.07 -2.82 -2.78
C TYR A 54 7.64 -3.35 -4.14
N ARG A 55 6.58 -2.80 -4.72
CA ARG A 55 6.10 -3.17 -6.05
C ARG A 55 7.14 -2.84 -7.13
N SER A 56 7.73 -1.65 -7.09
CA SER A 56 8.76 -1.22 -8.03
C SER A 56 10.04 -2.05 -7.91
N GLU A 57 10.50 -2.35 -6.69
CA GLU A 57 11.66 -3.21 -6.44
C GLU A 57 11.43 -4.64 -6.98
N ASN A 58 10.25 -5.21 -6.76
CA ASN A 58 9.91 -6.53 -7.29
C ASN A 58 9.90 -6.56 -8.83
N ILE A 59 9.35 -5.54 -9.48
CA ILE A 59 9.35 -5.44 -10.95
C ILE A 59 10.78 -5.36 -11.48
N ALA A 60 11.65 -4.55 -10.84
CA ALA A 60 13.05 -4.43 -11.20
C ALA A 60 13.82 -5.75 -11.03
N ASN A 61 13.56 -6.49 -9.94
CA ASN A 61 14.19 -7.78 -9.67
C ASN A 61 13.73 -8.88 -10.66
N GLN A 62 12.49 -8.83 -11.14
CA GLN A 62 11.96 -9.81 -12.10
C GLN A 62 12.45 -9.57 -13.54
N ASN A 63 12.82 -8.33 -13.89
CA ASN A 63 13.31 -7.96 -15.22
C ASN A 63 14.66 -7.23 -15.14
N PRO A 64 15.76 -7.95 -14.83
CA PRO A 64 17.06 -7.32 -14.78
C PRO A 64 17.45 -6.78 -16.17
N PRO A 65 18.00 -5.56 -16.26
CA PRO A 65 18.41 -4.99 -17.54
C PRO A 65 19.45 -5.89 -18.20
N LYS A 66 19.21 -6.30 -19.45
CA LYS A 66 20.20 -7.03 -20.25
C LYS A 66 21.46 -6.16 -20.33
N LYS A 67 22.55 -6.59 -19.71
CA LYS A 67 23.86 -5.94 -19.86
C LYS A 67 24.17 -5.84 -21.36
N MET A 68 24.23 -4.62 -21.88
CA MET A 68 24.64 -4.35 -23.25
C MET A 68 26.11 -4.76 -23.36
N ARG A 69 26.38 -5.89 -24.01
CA ARG A 69 27.75 -6.33 -24.30
C ARG A 69 28.30 -5.37 -25.35
N LEU A 70 29.32 -4.60 -24.97
CA LEU A 70 30.21 -3.87 -25.88
C LEU A 70 31.08 -4.85 -26.65
#